data_AF-A0A961BLZ3-F1
#
_entry.id   AF-A0A961BLZ3-F1
#
_cell.length_a   1.000
_cell.length_b   1.000
_cell.length_c   1.000
_cell.angle_alpha   90.00
_cell.angle_beta   90.00
_cell.angle_gamma   90.00
#
_symmetry.space_group_name_H-M   'P 1'
#
loop_
_entity.id
_entity.type
_entity.pdbx_description
1 polymer ?
#
loop_
_entity_poly.entity_id
_entity_poly.type
_entity_poly.pdbx_seq_one_letter_code
_entity_poly.pdbx_strand_id
1 'polypeptide(L)' 'PRRGLTYTHCGSIHAPDPETAILNAREAYTRRGDTASLWVVRSTEIHASSDPSAMFEPSDDKPYRHPTFYEIPDEVGQL' A
#
# COMPACT_ATOMS: atom_id res chain seq x y z
N PRO A 1 -20.68 6.52 -3.51
CA PRO A 1 -19.27 6.83 -3.17
C PRO A 1 -18.32 5.73 -3.66
N ARG A 2 -17.40 6.04 -4.57
CA ARG A 2 -16.41 5.07 -5.10
C ARG A 2 -15.56 4.53 -3.94
N ARG A 3 -15.80 3.28 -3.53
CA ARG A 3 -14.93 2.55 -2.59
C ARG A 3 -13.62 2.28 -3.34
N GLY A 4 -12.49 2.80 -2.84
CA GLY A 4 -11.16 2.46 -3.36
C GLY A 4 -10.26 3.61 -3.80
N LEU A 5 -10.50 4.87 -3.42
CA LEU A 5 -9.50 5.92 -3.62
C LEU A 5 -8.42 5.79 -2.53
N THR A 6 -7.28 5.22 -2.91
CA THR A 6 -6.07 5.21 -2.08
C THR A 6 -5.35 6.54 -2.20
N TYR A 7 -4.77 7.04 -1.11
CA TYR A 7 -3.80 8.13 -1.20
C TYR A 7 -2.55 7.64 -1.92
N THR A 8 -2.04 8.44 -2.84
CA THR A 8 -0.76 8.19 -3.52
C THR A 8 0.23 9.25 -3.07
N HIS A 9 1.46 8.83 -2.73
CA HIS A 9 2.54 9.76 -2.42
C HIS A 9 2.87 10.61 -3.66
N CYS A 10 2.74 11.92 -3.55
CA CYS A 10 2.96 12.86 -4.66
C CYS A 10 4.28 13.63 -4.55
N GLY A 11 4.96 13.60 -3.40
CA GLY A 11 6.26 14.22 -3.21
C GLY A 11 6.50 14.72 -1.79
N SER A 12 7.61 15.41 -1.61
CA SER A 12 8.04 15.97 -0.32
C SER A 12 8.24 17.48 -0.42
N ILE A 13 7.94 18.18 0.67
CA ILE A 13 8.12 19.63 0.83
C ILE A 13 8.77 19.93 2.18
N HIS A 14 9.46 21.07 2.28
CA HIS A 14 9.96 21.59 3.55
C HIS A 14 8.99 22.64 4.09
N ALA A 15 8.66 22.54 5.38
CA ALA A 15 7.82 23.50 6.09
C ALA A 15 8.15 23.47 7.60
N PRO A 16 7.94 24.59 8.32
CA PRO A 16 8.19 24.67 9.76
C PRO A 16 7.18 23.90 10.62
N ASP A 17 5.95 23.73 10.13
CA ASP A 17 4.82 23.10 10.84
C ASP A 17 3.84 22.42 9.86
N PRO A 18 2.94 21.54 10.37
CA PRO A 18 1.97 20.83 9.53
C PRO A 18 0.96 21.73 8.80
N GLU A 19 0.52 22.84 9.40
CA GLU A 19 -0.44 23.75 8.76
C GLU A 19 0.16 24.41 7.51
N THR A 20 1.40 24.91 7.63
CA THR A 20 2.18 25.47 6.52
C THR A 20 2.50 24.40 5.48
N ALA A 21 2.78 23.16 5.92
CA ALA A 21 3.03 22.04 5.02
C ALA A 21 1.83 21.75 4.11
N ILE A 22 0.60 21.77 4.64
CA ILE A 22 -0.63 21.55 3.87
C ILE A 22 -0.83 22.65 2.83
N LEU A 23 -0.63 23.92 3.21
CA LEU A 23 -0.76 25.06 2.30
C LEU A 23 0.21 24.94 1.12
N ASN A 24 1.49 24.69 1.41
CA ASN A 24 2.52 24.52 0.39
C ASN A 24 2.24 23.30 -0.51
N ALA A 25 1.82 22.17 0.08
CA ALA A 25 1.49 20.96 -0.67
C ALA A 25 0.27 21.17 -1.59
N ARG A 26 -0.73 21.93 -1.13
CA ARG A 26 -1.89 22.31 -1.95
C ARG A 26 -1.45 23.10 -3.17
N GLU A 27 -0.62 24.12 -3.01
CA GLU A 27 -0.14 24.93 -4.13
C GLU A 27 0.73 24.14 -5.10
N ALA A 28 1.62 23.30 -4.58
CA ALA A 28 2.55 22.50 -5.37
C ALA A 28 1.87 21.37 -6.15
N TYR A 29 0.92 20.66 -5.53
CA TYR A 29 0.42 19.37 -6.05
C TYR A 29 -1.04 19.38 -6.51
N THR A 30 -1.84 20.40 -6.20
CA THR A 30 -3.31 20.38 -6.43
C THR A 30 -3.82 21.42 -7.42
N ARG A 31 -2.92 22.08 -8.15
CA ARG A 31 -3.12 23.37 -8.83
C ARG A 31 -4.32 23.50 -9.79
N ARG A 32 -5.04 22.41 -10.16
CA ARG A 32 -6.14 22.43 -11.16
C ARG A 32 -7.27 21.39 -10.98
N GLY A 33 -7.49 20.79 -9.81
CA GLY A 33 -8.58 19.81 -9.66
C GLY A 33 -9.08 19.66 -8.23
N ASP A 34 -10.34 19.23 -8.10
CA ASP A 34 -11.01 18.88 -6.84
C ASP A 34 -10.17 17.87 -6.03
N THR A 35 -9.22 18.38 -5.25
CA THR A 35 -8.47 17.56 -4.32
C THR A 35 -9.32 17.45 -3.07
N ALA A 36 -10.03 16.34 -2.94
CA ALA A 36 -10.94 16.11 -1.82
C ALA A 36 -10.21 16.02 -0.47
N SER A 37 -8.91 15.67 -0.46
CA SER A 37 -8.11 15.55 0.77
C SER A 37 -6.60 15.47 0.50
N LEU A 38 -5.78 15.98 1.41
CA LEU A 38 -4.32 15.90 1.43
C LEU A 38 -3.83 15.38 2.78
N TRP A 39 -2.83 14.50 2.76
CA TRP A 39 -2.11 14.06 3.96
C TRP A 39 -0.69 14.58 3.91
N VAL A 40 -0.22 15.11 5.04
CA VAL A 40 1.18 15.43 5.30
C VAL A 40 1.62 14.66 6.53
N VAL A 41 2.83 14.12 6.47
CA VAL A 41 3.47 13.38 7.56
C VAL A 41 4.93 13.83 7.61
N ARG A 42 5.48 13.99 8.81
CA ARG A 42 6.91 14.31 8.93
C ARG A 42 7.72 13.09 8.52
N SER A 43 8.78 13.30 7.74
CA SER A 43 9.65 12.19 7.29
C SER A 43 10.21 11.39 8.47
N THR A 44 10.44 12.04 9.62
CA THR A 44 10.92 11.39 10.86
C THR A 44 9.91 10.43 11.50
N GLU A 45 8.64 10.50 11.12
CA GLU A 45 7.58 9.62 11.62
C GLU A 45 7.33 8.42 10.68
N ILE A 46 7.91 8.44 9.49
CA ILE A 46 7.81 7.34 8.52
C ILE A 46 8.89 6.29 8.85
N HIS A 47 8.45 5.07 9.15
CA HIS A 47 9.33 3.93 9.33
C HIS A 47 9.29 3.07 8.06
N ALA A 48 10.42 2.97 7.37
CA ALA A 48 10.56 2.14 6.19
C ALA A 48 11.31 0.85 6.54
N SER A 49 10.91 -0.27 5.94
CA SER A 49 11.73 -1.48 5.93
C SER A 49 13.00 -1.20 5.12
N SER A 50 14.17 -1.58 5.65
CA SER A 50 15.46 -1.41 4.96
C SER A 50 15.58 -2.25 3.68
N ASP A 51 14.82 -3.35 3.61
CA ASP A 51 14.77 -4.25 2.46
C ASP A 51 13.38 -4.92 2.37
N PRO A 52 12.57 -4.60 1.35
CA PRO A 52 11.30 -5.26 1.11
C PRO A 52 11.45 -6.77 0.92
N SER A 53 12.55 -7.24 0.33
CA SER A 53 12.76 -8.66 0.05
C SER A 53 13.01 -9.47 1.32
N ALA A 54 13.64 -8.87 2.34
CA ALA A 54 13.96 -9.54 3.59
C ALA A 54 12.75 -9.73 4.53
N MET A 55 11.74 -8.84 4.44
CA MET A 55 10.53 -8.92 5.28
C MET A 55 9.39 -9.66 4.59
N PHE A 56 9.45 -9.77 3.26
CA PHE A 56 8.45 -10.42 2.43
C PHE A 56 9.15 -11.46 1.54
N GLU A 57 9.56 -12.59 2.14
CA GLU A 57 9.94 -13.76 1.35
C GLU A 57 8.73 -14.14 0.46
N PRO A 58 8.88 -14.14 -0.86
CA PRO A 58 7.85 -14.65 -1.75
C PRO A 58 7.50 -16.07 -1.31
N SER A 59 6.22 -16.44 -1.34
CA SER A 59 5.83 -17.85 -1.21
C SER A 59 6.19 -18.68 -2.44
N ASP A 60 7.22 -18.29 -3.19
CA ASP A 60 7.70 -18.93 -4.41
C ASP A 60 8.18 -20.36 -4.12
N ASP A 61 8.70 -20.60 -2.91
CA ASP A 61 9.09 -21.94 -2.44
C ASP A 61 7.93 -22.76 -1.88
N LYS A 62 6.70 -22.21 -1.86
CA LYS A 62 5.50 -22.98 -1.51
C LYS A 62 4.88 -23.52 -2.81
N PRO A 63 5.05 -24.81 -3.13
CA PRO A 63 4.40 -25.37 -4.30
C PRO A 63 2.88 -25.20 -4.18
N TYR A 64 2.26 -24.67 -5.23
CA TYR A 64 0.81 -24.62 -5.34
C TYR A 64 0.23 -26.02 -5.13
N ARG A 65 -0.60 -26.19 -4.09
CA ARG A 65 -1.22 -27.49 -3.80
C ARG A 65 -2.43 -27.67 -4.70
N HIS A 66 -2.25 -28.37 -5.83
CA HIS A 66 -3.39 -28.74 -6.67
C HIS A 66 -4.32 -29.67 -5.87
N PRO A 67 -5.65 -29.57 -6.00
CA PRO A 67 -6.58 -30.44 -5.27
C PRO A 67 -6.30 -31.94 -5.44
N THR A 68 -5.69 -32.35 -6.56
CA THR A 68 -5.27 -33.73 -6.82
C THR A 68 -4.05 -34.19 -6.02
N PHE A 69 -3.40 -33.31 -5.25
CA PHE A 69 -2.28 -33.66 -4.37
C PHE A 69 -2.75 -34.14 -2.99
N TYR A 70 -4.05 -34.06 -2.70
CA TYR A 70 -4.63 -34.70 -1.53
C TYR A 70 -5.02 -36.14 -1.88
N GLU A 71 -4.63 -37.09 -1.03
CA GLU A 71 -5.25 -38.42 -1.06
C GLU A 71 -6.70 -38.27 -0.60
N ILE A 72 -7.61 -38.42 -1.55
CA ILE A 72 -9.04 -38.39 -1.28
C ILE A 72 -9.45 -39.81 -0.88
N PRO A 73 -10.00 -40.02 0.34
CA PRO A 73 -10.52 -41.33 0.72
C PRO A 73 -11.59 -41.81 -0.26
N ASP A 74 -11.59 -43.11 -0.58
CA ASP A 74 -12.50 -43.71 -1.56
C ASP A 74 -13.99 -43.41 -1.27
N GLU A 75 -14.33 -43.22 0.00
CA GLU A 75 -15.68 -42.91 0.49
C GLU A 75 -16.23 -41.57 -0.03
N VAL A 76 -15.36 -40.63 -0.41
CA VAL A 76 -15.73 -39.27 -0.82
C VAL A 76 -16.01 -39.19 -2.33
N GLY A 77 -15.45 -40.11 -3.14
CA GLY A 77 -15.61 -40.15 -4.59
C GLY A 77 -14.94 -38.99 -5.36
N GLN A 78 -14.53 -39.23 -6.61
CA GLN A 78 -14.13 -38.16 -7.53
C GLN A 78 -15.40 -37.60 -8.20
N LEU A 79 -15.57 -36.27 -8.18
CA LEU A 79 -16.66 -35.57 -8.88
C LEU A 79 -16.58 -35.75 -10.40
#